data_AF-A0A950KAD4-F1
#
_entry.id   AF-A0A950KAD4-F1
#
_cell.length_a   1.000
_cell.length_b   1.000
_cell.length_c   1.000
_cell.angle_alpha   90.00
_cell.angle_beta   90.00
_cell.angle_gamma   90.00
#
_symmetry.space_group_name_H-M   'P 1'
#
loop_
_entity.id
_entity.type
_entity.pdbx_description
1 polymer ?
#
loop_
_entity_poly.entity_id
_entity_poly.type
_entity_poly.pdbx_seq_one_letter_code
_entity_poly.pdbx_strand_id
1 'polypeptide(L)'
;AAKTGSFTVRMPSSYVYLTGKAILKAAGPVSAQYSDNNGLDWKDVAIQDNAIDLSPLVLRRYDYRLKFTGALQSLRIEHDIQNSQRALPALGAGKNTLTFSAGAPESTITVEGATNEGAKGKQLLATDFHPERTGMDGWWYNGQGELTYTLATPGDLTRLRFGSHYRARDAKDGIDYLVSFDGGKTWKKAGRAAGPTPGHCEYVTYTDVPPATREAKVRYAGTSRNATGFLNLRIDADYREPAGGFRPVKVTYRWEEDGKPKEQVFVAKKPDETWTITCAVKPVMKSIVMELAN
;
A
#
# COMPACT_ATOMS: atom_id res chain seq x y z
N ALA A 1 -26.25 16.20 24.12
CA ALA A 1 -26.24 15.73 22.72
C ALA A 1 -25.00 14.86 22.50
N ALA A 2 -25.12 13.75 21.77
CA ALA A 2 -23.94 12.97 21.38
C ALA A 2 -23.05 13.82 20.47
N LYS A 3 -21.74 13.87 20.72
CA LYS A 3 -20.80 14.58 19.85
C LYS A 3 -20.76 13.88 18.49
N THR A 4 -21.01 14.62 17.43
CA THR A 4 -20.86 14.15 16.06
C THR A 4 -19.50 14.58 15.52
N GLY A 5 -18.93 13.75 14.66
CA GLY A 5 -17.67 14.05 13.98
C GLY A 5 -17.52 13.25 12.71
N SER A 6 -16.41 13.48 12.00
CA SER A 6 -16.00 12.66 10.86
C SER A 6 -14.53 12.30 11.00
N PHE A 7 -14.19 11.06 10.65
CA PHE A 7 -12.80 10.62 10.57
C PHE A 7 -12.66 9.56 9.48
N THR A 8 -11.43 9.41 8.99
CA THR A 8 -11.06 8.41 8.00
C THR A 8 -10.00 7.49 8.59
N VAL A 9 -10.25 6.18 8.50
CA VAL A 9 -9.26 5.15 8.79
C VAL A 9 -8.69 4.66 7.47
N ARG A 10 -7.37 4.63 7.38
CA ARG A 10 -6.65 3.98 6.28
C ARG A 10 -6.19 2.61 6.73
N MET A 11 -6.35 1.61 5.87
CA MET A 11 -6.05 0.22 6.16
C MET A 11 -5.07 -0.33 5.10
N PRO A 12 -3.77 0.01 5.21
CA PRO A 12 -2.76 -0.56 4.35
C PRO A 12 -2.33 -1.93 4.88
N SER A 13 -2.10 -2.86 3.96
CA SER A 13 -1.57 -4.19 4.24
C SER A 13 -0.61 -4.60 3.14
N SER A 14 0.57 -5.09 3.53
CA SER A 14 1.52 -5.71 2.61
C SER A 14 1.04 -7.08 2.09
N TYR A 15 -0.08 -7.57 2.63
CA TYR A 15 -0.69 -8.85 2.29
C TYR A 15 -2.12 -8.68 1.82
N VAL A 16 -2.60 -9.64 1.05
CA VAL A 16 -3.95 -9.62 0.53
C VAL A 16 -4.97 -9.86 1.64
N TYR A 17 -5.96 -8.97 1.75
CA TYR A 17 -7.16 -9.20 2.54
C TYR A 17 -8.02 -10.32 1.93
N LEU A 18 -8.45 -11.25 2.79
CA LEU A 18 -9.35 -12.35 2.43
C LEU A 18 -10.79 -12.07 2.88
N THR A 19 -10.95 -11.53 4.08
CA THR A 19 -12.24 -11.20 4.70
C THR A 19 -12.12 -9.87 5.45
N GLY A 20 -13.26 -9.32 5.88
CA GLY A 20 -13.21 -8.23 6.84
C GLY A 20 -14.56 -7.91 7.44
N LYS A 21 -14.54 -7.36 8.65
CA LYS A 21 -15.73 -6.77 9.28
C LYS A 21 -15.36 -5.55 10.10
N ALA A 22 -16.25 -4.57 10.13
CA ALA A 22 -16.20 -3.47 11.09
C ALA A 22 -17.39 -3.61 12.05
N ILE A 23 -17.13 -3.54 13.35
CA ILE A 23 -18.13 -3.57 14.42
C ILE A 23 -18.10 -2.21 15.10
N LEU A 24 -19.27 -1.60 15.24
CA LEU A 24 -19.44 -0.23 15.70
C LEU A 24 -20.25 -0.21 17.00
N LYS A 25 -19.98 0.79 17.83
CA LYS A 25 -20.91 1.22 18.87
C LYS A 25 -21.19 2.70 18.63
N ALA A 26 -22.45 3.07 18.52
CA ALA A 26 -22.86 4.44 18.24
C ALA A 26 -23.87 4.94 19.28
N ALA A 27 -23.82 6.23 19.58
CA ALA A 27 -24.79 6.92 20.44
C ALA A 27 -25.92 7.60 19.63
N GLY A 28 -25.93 7.42 18.32
CA GLY A 28 -26.83 8.04 17.36
C GLY A 28 -26.49 7.61 15.94
N PRO A 29 -27.08 8.26 14.92
CA PRO A 29 -26.83 7.91 13.52
C PRO A 29 -25.35 7.98 13.16
N VAL A 30 -24.89 7.00 12.38
CA VAL A 30 -23.56 6.94 11.78
C VAL A 30 -23.73 6.52 10.32
N SER A 31 -23.02 7.20 9.42
CA SER A 31 -22.83 6.76 8.04
C SER A 31 -21.38 6.32 7.83
N ALA A 32 -21.18 5.39 6.90
CA ALA A 32 -19.87 4.90 6.51
C ALA A 32 -19.70 4.96 4.99
N GLN A 33 -18.51 5.31 4.55
CA GLN A 33 -18.11 5.30 3.14
C GLN A 33 -16.80 4.55 2.96
N TYR A 34 -16.62 3.94 1.79
CA TYR A 34 -15.46 3.13 1.43
C TYR A 34 -14.77 3.70 0.19
N SER A 35 -13.45 3.59 0.16
CA SER A 35 -12.61 3.90 -0.99
C SER A 35 -11.45 2.92 -1.11
N ASP A 36 -11.24 2.35 -2.31
CA ASP A 36 -10.05 1.54 -2.65
C ASP A 36 -9.04 2.28 -3.52
N ASN A 37 -9.37 3.46 -4.05
CA ASN A 37 -8.50 4.23 -4.94
C ASN A 37 -7.96 5.49 -4.25
N ASN A 38 -7.38 5.30 -3.08
CA ASN A 38 -6.73 6.36 -2.31
C ASN A 38 -7.61 7.50 -1.79
N GLY A 39 -8.93 7.32 -1.73
CA GLY A 39 -9.87 8.35 -1.31
C GLY A 39 -10.30 9.29 -2.44
N LEU A 40 -10.01 8.93 -3.70
CA LEU A 40 -10.46 9.68 -4.87
C LEU A 40 -11.97 9.50 -5.08
N ASP A 41 -12.45 8.26 -4.97
CA ASP A 41 -13.88 7.96 -5.00
C ASP A 41 -14.35 7.37 -3.66
N TRP A 42 -15.58 7.73 -3.30
CA TRP A 42 -16.24 7.25 -2.09
C TRP A 42 -17.58 6.61 -2.42
N LYS A 43 -17.82 5.44 -1.83
CA LYS A 43 -19.08 4.68 -1.98
C LYS A 43 -19.70 4.51 -0.61
N ASP A 44 -20.99 4.77 -0.48
CA ASP A 44 -21.69 4.50 0.77
C ASP A 44 -21.69 3.00 1.06
N VAL A 45 -21.51 2.64 2.33
CA VAL A 45 -21.55 1.26 2.79
C VAL A 45 -22.65 1.10 3.83
N ALA A 46 -23.45 0.05 3.65
CA ALA A 46 -24.53 -0.26 4.56
C ALA A 46 -23.97 -0.67 5.94
N ILE A 47 -24.55 -0.08 6.99
CA ILE A 47 -24.37 -0.51 8.37
C ILE A 47 -25.62 -1.31 8.76
N GLN A 48 -25.44 -2.58 9.08
CA GLN A 48 -26.50 -3.49 9.49
C GLN A 48 -26.17 -4.02 10.88
N ASP A 49 -27.09 -3.88 11.84
CA ASP A 49 -26.92 -4.34 13.22
C ASP A 49 -25.61 -3.87 13.88
N ASN A 50 -25.26 -2.60 13.64
CA ASN A 50 -24.00 -1.98 14.07
C ASN A 50 -22.73 -2.66 13.50
N ALA A 51 -22.83 -3.32 12.35
CA ALA A 51 -21.73 -3.95 11.67
C ALA A 51 -21.70 -3.61 10.18
N ILE A 52 -20.52 -3.77 9.58
CA ILE A 52 -20.29 -3.70 8.14
C ILE A 52 -19.56 -4.98 7.74
N ASP A 53 -20.12 -5.74 6.79
CA ASP A 53 -19.37 -6.79 6.10
C ASP A 53 -18.45 -6.14 5.05
N LEU A 54 -17.15 -6.17 5.32
CA LEU A 54 -16.14 -5.61 4.43
C LEU A 54 -15.65 -6.63 3.40
N SER A 55 -15.93 -7.92 3.60
CA SER A 55 -15.42 -9.01 2.76
C SER A 55 -15.62 -8.79 1.25
N PRO A 56 -16.81 -8.42 0.75
CA PRO A 56 -16.99 -8.17 -0.68
C PRO A 56 -16.27 -6.92 -1.20
N LEU A 57 -15.86 -6.02 -0.29
CA LEU A 57 -15.18 -4.77 -0.63
C LEU A 57 -13.66 -4.94 -0.63
N VAL A 58 -13.11 -5.64 0.37
CA VAL A 58 -11.65 -5.65 0.61
C VAL A 58 -10.93 -6.84 0.00
N LEU A 59 -11.65 -7.88 -0.45
CA LEU A 59 -11.03 -9.07 -1.03
C LEU A 59 -10.03 -8.70 -2.14
N ARG A 60 -8.78 -9.20 -2.03
CA ARG A 60 -7.68 -8.91 -3.00
C ARG A 60 -7.20 -7.47 -3.02
N ARG A 61 -7.58 -6.64 -2.05
CA ARG A 61 -7.03 -5.29 -1.87
C ARG A 61 -5.80 -5.33 -0.97
N TYR A 62 -4.94 -4.33 -1.15
CA TYR A 62 -3.76 -4.06 -0.32
C TYR A 62 -3.91 -2.77 0.47
N ASP A 63 -4.79 -1.86 0.04
CA ASP A 63 -5.08 -0.62 0.74
C ASP A 63 -6.55 -0.28 0.48
N TYR A 64 -7.22 0.24 1.50
CA TYR A 64 -8.51 0.87 1.38
C TYR A 64 -8.70 1.87 2.54
N ARG A 65 -9.74 2.69 2.44
CA ARG A 65 -10.13 3.67 3.45
C ARG A 65 -11.59 3.50 3.82
N LEU A 66 -11.88 3.72 5.09
CA LEU A 66 -13.24 3.87 5.61
C LEU A 66 -13.39 5.27 6.18
N LYS A 67 -14.42 5.99 5.77
CA LYS A 67 -14.81 7.26 6.34
C LYS A 67 -16.09 7.06 7.14
N PHE A 68 -16.08 7.47 8.40
CA PHE A 68 -17.26 7.44 9.25
C PHE A 68 -17.68 8.87 9.58
N THR A 69 -18.98 9.12 9.59
CA THR A 69 -19.55 10.41 9.99
C THR A 69 -20.73 10.17 10.93
N GLY A 70 -20.76 10.84 12.09
CA GLY A 70 -21.85 10.73 13.05
C GLY A 70 -21.37 10.55 14.50
N ALA A 71 -22.22 9.94 15.33
CA ALA A 71 -22.03 9.80 16.77
C ALA A 71 -21.37 8.46 17.16
N LEU A 72 -20.24 8.13 16.54
CA LEU A 72 -19.50 6.89 16.81
C LEU A 72 -18.78 6.94 18.16
N GLN A 73 -18.93 5.89 18.98
CA GLN A 73 -18.26 5.74 20.27
C GLN A 73 -17.06 4.81 20.21
N SER A 74 -17.19 3.69 19.49
CA SER A 74 -16.08 2.74 19.30
C SER A 74 -16.16 2.04 17.96
N LEU A 75 -15.00 1.64 17.46
CA LEU A 75 -14.82 0.91 16.21
C LEU A 75 -13.85 -0.24 16.44
N ARG A 76 -14.22 -1.44 16.03
CA ARG A 76 -13.34 -2.60 15.94
C ARG A 76 -13.34 -3.09 14.51
N ILE A 77 -12.17 -3.21 13.91
CA ILE A 77 -12.00 -3.73 12.56
C ILE A 77 -11.20 -5.04 12.65
N GLU A 78 -11.67 -6.07 11.97
CA GLU A 78 -11.03 -7.39 11.92
C GLU A 78 -10.88 -7.85 10.48
N HIS A 79 -9.76 -8.51 10.18
CA HIS A 79 -9.47 -9.09 8.88
C HIS A 79 -8.77 -10.43 9.01
N ASP A 80 -9.09 -11.35 8.10
CA ASP A 80 -8.18 -12.41 7.72
C ASP A 80 -7.31 -11.91 6.55
N ILE A 81 -6.00 -12.09 6.68
CA ILE A 81 -5.02 -11.76 5.63
C ILE A 81 -4.22 -13.01 5.26
N GLN A 82 -3.85 -13.11 3.98
CA GLN A 82 -2.97 -14.18 3.52
C GLN A 82 -1.50 -13.75 3.57
N ASN A 83 -0.77 -14.23 4.57
CA ASN A 83 0.68 -14.04 4.61
C ASN A 83 1.39 -14.90 3.55
N SER A 84 2.51 -14.40 3.02
CA SER A 84 3.41 -15.21 2.19
C SER A 84 4.12 -16.24 3.07
N GLN A 85 3.85 -17.54 2.85
CA GLN A 85 4.41 -18.62 3.66
C GLN A 85 5.95 -18.64 3.68
N ARG A 86 6.60 -18.21 2.59
CA ARG A 86 8.07 -18.15 2.51
C ARG A 86 8.69 -17.05 3.38
N ALA A 87 7.91 -16.05 3.76
CA ALA A 87 8.39 -14.88 4.50
C ALA A 87 8.13 -14.98 6.01
N LEU A 88 7.43 -16.00 6.49
CA LEU A 88 7.14 -16.13 7.92
C LEU A 88 8.39 -16.61 8.68
N PRO A 89 8.75 -15.96 9.81
CA PRO A 89 9.84 -16.43 10.65
C PRO A 89 9.57 -17.87 11.11
N ALA A 90 10.58 -18.74 10.98
CA ALA A 90 10.50 -20.13 11.41
C ALA A 90 11.68 -20.46 12.34
N LEU A 91 11.41 -21.28 13.36
CA LEU A 91 12.45 -21.82 14.22
C LEU A 91 13.04 -23.08 13.60
N GLY A 92 14.36 -23.25 13.72
CA GLY A 92 15.10 -24.47 13.46
C GLY A 92 15.57 -25.13 14.75
N ALA A 93 16.10 -26.35 14.65
CA ALA A 93 16.80 -26.99 15.76
C ALA A 93 18.08 -26.20 16.12
N GLY A 94 18.44 -26.17 17.39
CA GLY A 94 19.56 -25.40 17.89
C GLY A 94 19.23 -23.92 18.11
N LYS A 95 20.24 -23.06 18.00
CA LYS A 95 20.15 -21.64 18.31
C LYS A 95 19.50 -20.86 17.16
N ASN A 96 18.40 -20.19 17.44
CA ASN A 96 17.71 -19.27 16.54
C ASN A 96 17.95 -17.84 16.96
N THR A 97 18.39 -16.98 16.05
CA THR A 97 18.49 -15.53 16.28
C THR A 97 17.24 -14.86 15.73
N LEU A 98 16.58 -14.07 16.55
CA LEU A 98 15.33 -13.41 16.22
C LEU A 98 15.59 -11.92 16.17
N THR A 99 15.26 -11.27 15.05
CA THR A 99 15.42 -9.83 14.90
C THR A 99 14.05 -9.18 14.79
N PHE A 100 13.81 -8.19 15.62
CA PHE A 100 12.69 -7.27 15.48
C PHE A 100 13.20 -5.97 14.89
N SER A 101 12.49 -5.46 13.88
CA SER A 101 12.67 -4.09 13.39
C SER A 101 11.32 -3.47 13.11
N ALA A 102 11.10 -2.26 13.60
CA ALA A 102 9.91 -1.46 13.30
C ALA A 102 10.00 -0.72 11.96
N GLY A 103 11.16 -0.75 11.30
CA GLY A 103 11.42 -0.02 10.06
C GLY A 103 11.43 1.50 10.24
N ALA A 104 11.53 2.22 9.12
CA ALA A 104 11.39 3.67 9.12
C ALA A 104 9.94 4.07 9.48
N PRO A 105 9.72 5.21 10.16
CA PRO A 105 8.38 5.72 10.50
C PRO A 105 7.70 6.35 9.27
N GLU A 106 7.65 5.58 8.19
CA GLU A 106 7.11 5.95 6.89
C GLU A 106 5.92 5.08 6.54
N SER A 107 5.08 5.60 5.66
CA SER A 107 3.99 4.87 5.03
C SER A 107 3.93 5.25 3.56
N THR A 108 3.18 4.50 2.75
CA THR A 108 3.23 4.61 1.28
C THR A 108 1.84 4.72 0.70
N ILE A 109 1.54 5.75 -0.09
CA ILE A 109 0.36 5.77 -0.96
C ILE A 109 0.74 5.10 -2.29
N THR A 110 0.00 4.08 -2.69
CA THR A 110 0.30 3.31 -3.92
C THR A 110 -0.76 3.57 -4.98
N VAL A 111 -0.31 3.87 -6.20
CA VAL A 111 -1.11 3.75 -7.43
C VAL A 111 -0.62 2.47 -8.14
N GLU A 112 -1.44 1.44 -8.06
CA GLU A 112 -1.20 0.15 -8.70
C GLU A 112 -2.54 -0.34 -9.26
N GLY A 113 -2.76 -0.07 -10.54
CA GLY A 113 -3.95 -0.50 -11.25
C GLY A 113 -3.58 -1.33 -12.47
N ALA A 114 -4.46 -2.26 -12.84
CA ALA A 114 -4.31 -3.02 -14.06
C ALA A 114 -4.50 -2.12 -15.29
N THR A 115 -3.67 -2.30 -16.30
CA THR A 115 -3.84 -1.71 -17.64
C THR A 115 -4.78 -2.57 -18.51
N ASN A 116 -5.03 -3.82 -18.12
CA ASN A 116 -5.96 -4.70 -18.81
C ASN A 116 -7.39 -4.53 -18.27
N GLU A 117 -8.32 -4.09 -19.12
CA GLU A 117 -9.73 -3.91 -18.75
C GLU A 117 -10.42 -5.20 -18.29
N GLY A 118 -9.94 -6.38 -18.72
CA GLY A 118 -10.44 -7.68 -18.25
C GLY A 118 -10.24 -7.93 -16.75
N ALA A 119 -9.45 -7.09 -16.07
CA ALA A 119 -9.28 -7.12 -14.62
C ALA A 119 -10.41 -6.38 -13.86
N LYS A 120 -11.27 -5.62 -14.55
CA LYS A 120 -12.35 -4.85 -13.92
C LYS A 120 -13.21 -5.71 -13.01
N GLY A 121 -13.51 -5.20 -11.82
CA GLY A 121 -14.27 -5.92 -10.79
C GLY A 121 -13.46 -6.96 -10.00
N LYS A 122 -12.28 -7.36 -10.46
CA LYS A 122 -11.33 -8.20 -9.70
C LYS A 122 -10.25 -7.35 -9.05
N GLN A 123 -9.72 -6.38 -9.78
CA GLN A 123 -8.72 -5.41 -9.34
C GLN A 123 -9.10 -4.00 -9.81
N LEU A 124 -8.47 -2.99 -9.21
CA LEU A 124 -8.55 -1.63 -9.70
C LEU A 124 -7.87 -1.52 -11.06
N LEU A 125 -8.43 -0.71 -11.94
CA LEU A 125 -7.81 -0.30 -13.17
C LEU A 125 -6.92 0.91 -12.91
N ALA A 126 -5.86 1.07 -13.71
CA ALA A 126 -4.99 2.24 -13.61
C ALA A 126 -5.72 3.56 -13.94
N THR A 127 -6.89 3.50 -14.58
CA THR A 127 -7.80 4.63 -14.80
C THR A 127 -8.64 4.99 -13.57
N ASP A 128 -8.85 4.07 -12.62
CA ASP A 128 -9.62 4.33 -11.40
C ASP A 128 -8.89 5.31 -10.46
N PHE A 129 -7.62 5.60 -10.72
CA PHE A 129 -6.83 6.62 -10.02
C PHE A 129 -6.84 7.98 -10.73
N HIS A 130 -7.81 8.20 -11.63
CA HIS A 130 -8.10 9.45 -12.32
C HIS A 130 -6.87 10.13 -12.98
N PRO A 131 -6.07 9.41 -13.80
CA PRO A 131 -4.98 10.07 -14.49
C PRO A 131 -5.48 11.06 -15.55
N GLU A 132 -4.77 12.17 -15.67
CA GLU A 132 -4.85 13.08 -16.82
C GLU A 132 -4.13 12.43 -18.01
N ARG A 133 -4.76 12.43 -19.19
CA ARG A 133 -4.22 11.79 -20.41
C ARG A 133 -4.30 12.72 -21.60
N THR A 134 -3.25 12.78 -22.41
CA THR A 134 -3.23 13.52 -23.68
C THR A 134 -2.35 12.79 -24.68
N GLY A 135 -2.75 12.73 -25.96
CA GLY A 135 -1.95 12.09 -27.01
C GLY A 135 -1.81 10.56 -26.85
N MET A 136 -2.82 9.92 -26.28
CA MET A 136 -2.84 8.47 -26.05
C MET A 136 -4.13 7.83 -26.55
N ASP A 137 -4.02 6.61 -27.06
CA ASP A 137 -5.14 5.70 -27.32
C ASP A 137 -5.01 4.47 -26.41
N GLY A 138 -5.94 4.35 -25.46
CA GLY A 138 -5.80 3.41 -24.34
C GLY A 138 -4.50 3.65 -23.55
N TRP A 139 -3.59 2.69 -23.62
CA TRP A 139 -2.27 2.70 -22.95
C TRP A 139 -1.10 2.95 -23.91
N TRP A 140 -1.40 3.33 -25.15
CA TRP A 140 -0.42 3.53 -26.22
C TRP A 140 -0.32 5.00 -26.59
N TYR A 141 0.91 5.49 -26.80
CA TYR A 141 1.16 6.86 -27.24
C TYR A 141 0.97 6.98 -28.75
N ASN A 142 0.29 8.06 -29.18
CA ASN A 142 0.09 8.40 -30.58
C ASN A 142 1.00 9.58 -30.97
N GLY A 143 2.25 9.29 -31.37
CA GLY A 143 3.24 10.33 -31.63
C GLY A 143 3.87 10.85 -30.34
N GLN A 144 3.27 11.86 -29.72
CA GLN A 144 3.68 12.42 -28.43
C GLN A 144 2.48 12.41 -27.50
N GLY A 145 2.68 12.06 -26.23
CA GLY A 145 1.61 12.10 -25.26
C GLY A 145 2.08 12.09 -23.81
N GLU A 146 1.14 12.29 -22.91
CA GLU A 146 1.37 12.42 -21.47
C GLU A 146 0.32 11.63 -20.69
N LEU A 147 0.77 10.97 -19.63
CA LEU A 147 -0.05 10.35 -18.60
C LEU A 147 0.39 10.92 -17.25
N THR A 148 -0.49 11.63 -16.55
CA THR A 148 -0.16 12.29 -15.27
C THR A 148 -1.08 11.82 -14.15
N TYR A 149 -0.49 11.39 -13.04
CA TYR A 149 -1.20 11.09 -11.79
C TYR A 149 -0.92 12.17 -10.76
N THR A 150 -1.95 12.60 -10.04
CA THR A 150 -1.83 13.45 -8.86
C THR A 150 -1.86 12.57 -7.61
N LEU A 151 -0.90 12.77 -6.72
CA LEU A 151 -0.72 12.00 -5.50
C LEU A 151 -0.82 12.96 -4.31
N ALA A 152 -1.55 12.56 -3.28
CA ALA A 152 -1.63 13.28 -2.01
C ALA A 152 -1.33 12.33 -0.85
N THR A 153 -0.50 12.78 0.09
CA THR A 153 -0.10 12.01 1.26
C THR A 153 -0.55 12.67 2.57
N PRO A 154 -0.92 11.90 3.61
CA PRO A 154 -1.29 12.45 4.92
C PRO A 154 -0.17 13.22 5.62
N GLY A 155 1.09 12.84 5.38
CA GLY A 155 2.27 13.51 5.89
C GLY A 155 3.23 13.91 4.78
N ASP A 156 4.35 14.47 5.18
CA ASP A 156 5.35 15.02 4.26
C ASP A 156 6.00 13.89 3.45
N LEU A 157 6.00 14.02 2.12
CA LEU A 157 6.63 13.11 1.19
C LEU A 157 8.13 12.99 1.49
N THR A 158 8.64 11.76 1.47
CA THR A 158 10.07 11.46 1.65
C THR A 158 10.72 10.99 0.36
N ARG A 159 9.99 10.25 -0.49
CA ARG A 159 10.44 9.82 -1.82
C ARG A 159 9.28 9.41 -2.71
N LEU A 160 9.52 9.44 -4.02
CA LEU A 160 8.66 8.84 -5.03
C LEU A 160 9.40 7.66 -5.66
N ARG A 161 8.79 6.48 -5.70
CA ARG A 161 9.31 5.29 -6.39
C ARG A 161 8.32 4.90 -7.46
N PHE A 162 8.71 4.92 -8.72
CA PHE A 162 7.75 4.70 -9.80
C PHE A 162 8.41 4.20 -11.07
N GLY A 163 7.59 3.60 -11.93
CA GLY A 163 8.09 2.96 -13.13
C GLY A 163 7.01 2.25 -13.91
N SER A 164 7.42 1.60 -14.98
CA SER A 164 6.52 0.83 -15.81
C SER A 164 7.17 -0.43 -16.39
N HIS A 165 6.33 -1.44 -16.62
CA HIS A 165 6.60 -2.40 -17.67
C HIS A 165 6.08 -1.80 -18.97
N TYR A 166 6.95 -1.62 -19.95
CA TYR A 166 6.65 -0.83 -21.15
C TYR A 166 7.17 -1.50 -22.42
N ARG A 167 6.64 -1.04 -23.55
CA ARG A 167 7.16 -1.30 -24.89
C ARG A 167 7.59 0.03 -25.52
N ALA A 168 8.66 0.02 -26.30
CA ALA A 168 9.13 1.15 -27.11
C ALA A 168 9.92 0.59 -28.30
N ARG A 169 9.33 0.51 -29.50
CA ARG A 169 9.88 -0.34 -30.59
C ARG A 169 10.99 0.30 -31.41
N ASP A 170 11.10 1.63 -31.41
CA ASP A 170 12.16 2.37 -32.11
C ASP A 170 13.25 2.87 -31.14
N ALA A 171 14.47 3.09 -31.63
CA ALA A 171 15.54 3.66 -30.81
C ALA A 171 15.27 5.11 -30.38
N LYS A 172 14.38 5.82 -31.08
CA LYS A 172 13.91 7.17 -30.72
C LYS A 172 12.60 7.15 -29.91
N ASP A 173 12.01 5.97 -29.71
CA ASP A 173 10.87 5.80 -28.82
C ASP A 173 11.32 5.86 -27.35
N GLY A 174 10.37 6.14 -26.46
CA GLY A 174 10.59 6.02 -25.02
C GLY A 174 9.66 6.90 -24.20
N ILE A 175 9.78 6.76 -22.90
CA ILE A 175 8.93 7.42 -21.91
C ILE A 175 9.84 8.12 -20.91
N ASP A 176 9.77 9.45 -20.86
CA ASP A 176 10.43 10.23 -19.82
C ASP A 176 9.59 10.22 -18.54
N TYR A 177 10.26 9.96 -17.42
CA TYR A 177 9.67 9.91 -16.09
C TYR A 177 9.90 11.25 -15.41
N LEU A 178 8.82 11.99 -15.16
CA LEU A 178 8.85 13.36 -14.69
C LEU A 178 8.08 13.50 -13.38
N VAL A 179 8.54 14.40 -12.51
CA VAL A 179 7.89 14.74 -11.25
C VAL A 179 7.71 16.23 -11.11
N SER A 180 6.63 16.64 -10.44
CA SER A 180 6.33 18.03 -10.11
C SER A 180 5.79 18.13 -8.68
N PHE A 181 6.17 19.19 -7.97
CA PHE A 181 5.74 19.48 -6.60
C PHE A 181 5.07 20.86 -6.47
N ASP A 182 4.77 21.51 -7.60
CA ASP A 182 4.20 22.86 -7.67
C ASP A 182 2.90 22.91 -8.49
N GLY A 183 2.17 21.79 -8.52
CA GLY A 183 0.92 21.64 -9.26
C GLY A 183 1.12 21.42 -10.77
N GLY A 184 2.33 21.06 -11.22
CA GLY A 184 2.64 20.82 -12.63
C GLY A 184 3.18 22.04 -13.37
N LYS A 185 3.61 23.09 -12.66
CA LYS A 185 4.21 24.29 -13.26
C LYS A 185 5.63 24.03 -13.72
N THR A 186 6.41 23.31 -12.91
CA THR A 186 7.76 22.86 -13.26
C THR A 186 7.86 21.34 -13.18
N TRP A 187 8.69 20.77 -14.05
CA TRP A 187 8.88 19.32 -14.17
C TRP A 187 10.36 18.98 -14.06
N LYS A 188 10.68 18.03 -13.19
CA LYS A 188 12.02 17.48 -13.04
C LYS A 188 12.05 16.07 -13.59
N LYS A 189 13.10 15.75 -14.34
CA LYS A 189 13.29 14.40 -14.91
C LYS A 189 13.89 13.48 -13.84
N ALA A 190 13.17 12.39 -13.55
CA ALA A 190 13.60 11.34 -12.64
C ALA A 190 14.27 10.17 -13.38
N GLY A 191 13.97 9.98 -14.67
CA GLY A 191 14.60 8.96 -15.51
C GLY A 191 13.94 8.83 -16.88
N ARG A 192 14.26 7.73 -17.58
CA ARG A 192 13.73 7.43 -18.90
C ARG A 192 13.67 5.92 -19.16
N ALA A 193 12.52 5.45 -19.61
CA ALA A 193 12.33 4.15 -20.24
C ALA A 193 12.60 4.26 -21.75
N ALA A 194 13.79 3.87 -22.22
CA ALA A 194 14.22 4.05 -23.61
C ALA A 194 13.94 2.83 -24.50
N GLY A 195 13.62 3.07 -25.77
CA GLY A 195 13.67 2.02 -26.80
C GLY A 195 15.09 1.77 -27.33
N PRO A 196 15.29 0.75 -28.18
CA PRO A 196 14.28 -0.18 -28.66
C PRO A 196 14.12 -1.41 -27.73
N THR A 197 12.89 -1.73 -27.34
CA THR A 197 12.53 -2.93 -26.59
C THR A 197 11.10 -3.40 -26.89
N PRO A 198 10.86 -4.72 -27.07
CA PRO A 198 9.51 -5.28 -27.14
C PRO A 198 8.76 -5.26 -25.79
N GLY A 199 9.50 -5.16 -24.69
CA GLY A 199 9.04 -5.28 -23.31
C GLY A 199 10.22 -5.13 -22.35
N HIS A 200 10.22 -4.12 -21.48
CA HIS A 200 11.23 -3.95 -20.42
C HIS A 200 10.59 -3.35 -19.16
N CYS A 201 11.26 -3.48 -18.02
CA CYS A 201 10.86 -2.84 -16.77
C CYS A 201 11.88 -1.77 -16.41
N GLU A 202 11.43 -0.54 -16.23
CA GLU A 202 12.26 0.55 -15.73
C GLU A 202 11.59 1.13 -14.48
N TYR A 203 12.36 1.31 -13.41
CA TYR A 203 11.90 1.89 -12.14
C TYR A 203 12.92 2.85 -11.61
N VAL A 204 12.44 3.99 -11.11
CA VAL A 204 13.28 5.06 -10.55
C VAL A 204 12.86 5.36 -9.12
N THR A 205 13.82 5.86 -8.34
CA THR A 205 13.57 6.45 -7.03
C THR A 205 14.02 7.90 -7.08
N TYR A 206 13.10 8.81 -6.73
CA TYR A 206 13.35 10.25 -6.68
C TYR A 206 13.24 10.72 -5.23
N THR A 207 14.34 11.24 -4.69
CA THR A 207 14.48 11.64 -3.28
C THR A 207 14.52 13.15 -3.06
N ASP A 208 14.71 13.94 -4.12
CA ASP A 208 14.87 15.40 -4.05
C ASP A 208 13.51 16.11 -3.94
N VAL A 209 12.73 15.71 -2.94
CA VAL A 209 11.40 16.22 -2.60
C VAL A 209 11.57 17.49 -1.75
N PRO A 210 10.91 18.62 -2.10
CA PRO A 210 10.97 19.81 -1.28
C PRO A 210 10.40 19.56 0.14
N PRO A 211 10.96 20.18 1.19
CA PRO A 211 10.43 20.05 2.55
C PRO A 211 8.94 20.42 2.66
N ALA A 212 8.22 19.78 3.58
CA ALA A 212 6.80 20.01 3.85
C ALA A 212 5.85 19.76 2.64
N THR A 213 6.32 19.07 1.60
CA THR A 213 5.50 18.72 0.44
C THR A 213 4.60 17.53 0.75
N ARG A 214 3.30 17.64 0.46
CA ARG A 214 2.31 16.55 0.66
C ARG A 214 1.55 16.19 -0.62
N GLU A 215 1.85 16.87 -1.71
CA GLU A 215 1.26 16.61 -3.02
C GLU A 215 2.38 16.55 -4.05
N ALA A 216 2.25 15.62 -5.00
CA ALA A 216 3.12 15.55 -6.16
C ALA A 216 2.32 15.14 -7.39
N LYS A 217 2.75 15.61 -8.56
CA LYS A 217 2.33 15.02 -9.83
C LYS A 217 3.46 14.15 -10.39
N VAL A 218 3.12 12.96 -10.82
CA VAL A 218 4.01 12.06 -11.56
C VAL A 218 3.52 11.96 -12.99
N ARG A 219 4.38 12.30 -13.95
CA ARG A 219 4.08 12.30 -15.37
C ARG A 219 4.97 11.34 -16.13
N TYR A 220 4.36 10.62 -17.04
CA TYR A 220 5.02 9.82 -18.06
C TYR A 220 4.84 10.48 -19.43
N ALA A 221 5.90 11.10 -19.95
CA ALA A 221 5.89 11.78 -21.25
C ALA A 221 6.47 10.86 -22.33
N GLY A 222 5.61 10.36 -23.21
CA GLY A 222 5.95 9.34 -24.20
C GLY A 222 6.17 9.90 -25.60
N THR A 223 7.17 9.35 -26.28
CA THR A 223 7.40 9.49 -27.72
C THR A 223 7.23 8.14 -28.41
N SER A 224 6.46 8.10 -29.49
CA SER A 224 6.09 6.91 -30.26
C SER A 224 6.14 7.19 -31.76
N ARG A 225 7.08 6.57 -32.45
CA ARG A 225 7.20 6.53 -33.91
C ARG A 225 6.68 5.22 -34.49
N ASN A 226 6.56 4.19 -33.65
CA ASN A 226 6.07 2.88 -34.00
C ASN A 226 5.07 2.38 -32.96
N ALA A 227 5.56 1.96 -31.79
CA ALA A 227 4.70 1.48 -30.71
C ALA A 227 5.38 1.68 -29.36
N THR A 228 4.93 2.71 -28.65
CA THR A 228 5.31 3.00 -27.26
C THR A 228 4.09 2.99 -26.37
N GLY A 229 4.15 2.34 -25.22
CA GLY A 229 3.03 2.32 -24.28
C GLY A 229 3.27 1.45 -23.05
N PHE A 230 2.26 1.41 -22.19
CA PHE A 230 2.30 0.70 -20.93
C PHE A 230 1.74 -0.71 -21.07
N LEU A 231 2.51 -1.67 -20.55
CA LEU A 231 2.03 -2.99 -20.24
C LEU A 231 1.57 -3.05 -18.78
N ASN A 232 2.25 -2.36 -17.86
CA ASN A 232 1.84 -2.09 -16.47
C ASN A 232 2.57 -0.84 -15.95
N LEU A 233 2.05 -0.20 -14.90
CA LEU A 233 2.72 0.89 -14.21
C LEU A 233 2.45 0.84 -12.70
N ARG A 234 3.36 1.43 -11.92
CA ARG A 234 3.21 1.55 -10.46
C ARG A 234 3.84 2.85 -9.98
N ILE A 235 3.20 3.49 -9.01
CA ILE A 235 3.72 4.66 -8.30
C ILE A 235 3.55 4.43 -6.80
N ASP A 236 4.64 4.52 -6.05
CA ASP A 236 4.66 4.53 -4.60
C ASP A 236 5.11 5.92 -4.12
N ALA A 237 4.25 6.61 -3.39
CA ALA A 237 4.53 7.88 -2.73
C ALA A 237 4.74 7.63 -1.24
N ASP A 238 6.01 7.59 -0.82
CA ASP A 238 6.39 7.37 0.57
C ASP A 238 6.35 8.70 1.32
N TYR A 239 5.82 8.68 2.54
CA TYR A 239 5.65 9.86 3.37
C TYR A 239 5.91 9.53 4.84
N ARG A 240 6.30 10.55 5.62
CA ARG A 240 6.43 10.44 7.07
C ARG A 240 5.05 10.27 7.70
N GLU A 241 4.80 9.16 8.39
CA GLU A 241 3.50 8.87 8.99
C GLU A 241 3.22 9.86 10.15
N PRO A 242 2.18 10.72 10.08
CA PRO A 242 1.96 11.76 11.08
C PRO A 242 1.80 11.26 12.52
N ALA A 243 1.15 10.10 12.69
CA ALA A 243 1.01 9.42 13.98
C ALA A 243 1.95 8.21 14.10
N GLY A 244 2.99 8.18 13.26
CA GLY A 244 3.98 7.12 13.19
C GLY A 244 4.97 7.18 14.34
N GLY A 245 5.87 6.21 14.34
CA GLY A 245 6.88 6.05 15.38
C GLY A 245 6.75 4.72 16.10
N PHE A 246 7.81 4.38 16.82
CA PHE A 246 7.90 3.12 17.52
C PHE A 246 7.00 3.12 18.76
N ARG A 247 6.22 2.04 18.90
CA ARG A 247 5.51 1.68 20.12
C ARG A 247 5.98 0.29 20.53
N PRO A 248 6.16 0.01 21.84
CA PRO A 248 6.55 -1.31 22.29
C PRO A 248 5.64 -2.42 21.74
N VAL A 249 6.24 -3.52 21.28
CA VAL A 249 5.53 -4.66 20.68
C VAL A 249 5.84 -5.91 21.48
N LYS A 250 4.80 -6.59 21.95
CA LYS A 250 4.89 -7.93 22.52
C LYS A 250 4.83 -8.95 21.39
N VAL A 251 5.81 -9.85 21.35
CA VAL A 251 5.91 -10.93 20.37
C VAL A 251 5.86 -12.26 21.11
N THR A 252 4.88 -13.09 20.80
CA THR A 252 4.71 -14.42 21.40
C THR A 252 4.95 -15.49 20.34
N TYR A 253 5.95 -16.34 20.56
CA TYR A 253 6.22 -17.53 19.76
C TYR A 253 5.61 -18.75 20.44
N ARG A 254 4.87 -19.57 19.68
CA ARG A 254 4.36 -20.87 20.12
C ARG A 254 4.74 -21.96 19.14
N TRP A 255 5.32 -23.03 19.66
CA TRP A 255 5.76 -24.19 18.88
C TRP A 255 5.65 -25.47 19.70
N GLU A 256 5.90 -26.61 19.06
CA GLU A 256 6.05 -27.91 19.72
C GLU A 256 7.45 -28.47 19.49
N GLU A 257 7.96 -29.17 20.50
CA GLU A 257 9.17 -30.00 20.43
C GLU A 257 8.80 -31.41 20.91
N ASP A 258 8.92 -32.41 20.05
CA ASP A 258 8.48 -33.80 20.31
C ASP A 258 7.05 -33.88 20.87
N GLY A 259 6.14 -33.09 20.27
CA GLY A 259 4.73 -33.00 20.69
C GLY A 259 4.48 -32.22 21.99
N LYS A 260 5.53 -31.68 22.64
CA LYS A 260 5.38 -30.87 23.85
C LYS A 260 5.27 -29.38 23.50
N PRO A 261 4.23 -28.67 23.96
CA PRO A 261 4.08 -27.25 23.68
C PRO A 261 5.19 -26.44 24.34
N LYS A 262 5.64 -25.41 23.63
CA LYS A 262 6.63 -24.42 24.05
C LYS A 262 6.09 -23.04 23.75
N GLU A 263 6.42 -22.09 24.62
CA GLU A 263 6.07 -20.69 24.46
C GLU A 263 7.25 -19.82 24.88
N GLN A 264 7.47 -18.74 24.14
CA GLN A 264 8.41 -17.70 24.50
C GLN A 264 7.80 -16.34 24.18
N VAL A 265 7.86 -15.42 25.14
CA VAL A 265 7.38 -14.05 25.00
C VAL A 265 8.56 -13.09 25.03
N PHE A 266 8.57 -12.15 24.10
CA PHE A 266 9.49 -11.02 24.05
C PHE A 266 8.70 -9.72 24.02
N VAL A 267 9.30 -8.64 24.53
CA VAL A 267 8.74 -7.29 24.40
C VAL A 267 9.83 -6.41 23.83
N ALA A 268 9.68 -6.02 22.55
CA ALA A 268 10.50 -4.98 21.96
C ALA A 268 10.17 -3.66 22.65
N LYS A 269 11.18 -3.04 23.25
CA LYS A 269 11.14 -1.70 23.86
C LYS A 269 11.90 -0.67 23.02
N LYS A 270 12.57 -1.11 21.96
CA LYS A 270 13.27 -0.26 20.98
C LYS A 270 12.85 -0.64 19.55
N PRO A 271 13.02 0.27 18.57
CA PRO A 271 12.72 0.01 17.17
C PRO A 271 13.44 -1.21 16.61
N ASP A 272 14.64 -1.51 17.12
CA ASP A 272 15.44 -2.66 16.72
C ASP A 272 15.90 -3.43 17.94
N GLU A 273 15.61 -4.73 17.97
CA GLU A 273 16.05 -5.64 19.03
C GLU A 273 16.41 -7.02 18.47
N THR A 274 17.21 -7.77 19.24
CA THR A 274 17.58 -9.13 18.90
C THR A 274 17.47 -10.03 20.12
N TRP A 275 16.89 -11.21 19.91
CA TRP A 275 16.74 -12.24 20.94
C TRP A 275 17.21 -13.60 20.43
N THR A 276 17.16 -14.59 21.30
CA THR A 276 17.49 -15.98 20.96
C THR A 276 16.45 -16.93 21.52
N ILE A 277 16.02 -17.89 20.70
CA ILE A 277 15.35 -19.12 21.14
C ILE A 277 16.28 -20.29 20.81
N THR A 278 16.49 -21.20 21.76
CA THR A 278 17.19 -22.46 21.47
C THR A 278 16.18 -23.60 21.49
N CYS A 279 16.04 -24.30 20.37
CA CYS A 279 15.19 -25.48 20.26
C CYS A 279 16.03 -26.74 20.39
N ALA A 280 15.62 -27.66 21.28
CA ALA A 280 16.39 -28.89 21.50
C ALA A 280 16.34 -29.85 20.30
N VAL A 281 15.19 -29.87 19.61
CA VAL A 281 14.90 -30.68 18.44
C VAL A 281 14.26 -29.82 17.36
N LYS A 282 13.96 -30.39 16.19
CA LYS A 282 13.27 -29.68 15.11
C LYS A 282 11.86 -29.26 15.59
N PRO A 283 11.57 -27.95 15.68
CA PRO A 283 10.29 -27.48 16.20
C PRO A 283 9.18 -27.56 15.15
N VAL A 284 7.93 -27.67 15.61
CA VAL A 284 6.73 -27.48 14.80
C VAL A 284 6.07 -26.17 15.18
N MET A 285 6.19 -25.16 14.32
CA MET A 285 5.59 -23.84 14.56
C MET A 285 4.07 -23.93 14.62
N LYS A 286 3.46 -23.23 15.60
CA LYS A 286 2.00 -23.14 15.75
C LYS A 286 1.50 -21.74 15.49
N SER A 287 2.11 -20.74 16.11
CA SER A 287 1.75 -19.35 15.87
C SER A 287 2.86 -18.38 16.28
N ILE A 288 2.79 -17.20 15.67
CA ILE A 288 3.49 -16.00 16.10
C ILE A 288 2.41 -14.94 16.28
N VAL A 289 2.34 -14.34 17.46
CA VAL A 289 1.39 -13.26 17.77
C VAL A 289 2.19 -12.00 18.01
N MET A 290 1.82 -10.93 17.32
CA MET A 290 2.38 -9.59 17.50
C MET A 290 1.25 -8.64 17.92
N GLU A 291 1.44 -7.96 19.03
CA GLU A 291 0.49 -7.01 19.58
C GLU A 291 1.24 -5.85 20.23
N LEU A 292 0.63 -4.67 20.30
CA LEU A 292 1.20 -3.58 21.07
C LEU A 292 1.30 -4.00 22.55
N ALA A 293 2.43 -3.74 23.19
CA ALA A 293 2.56 -3.95 24.61
C ALA A 293 1.87 -2.81 25.34
N ASN A 294 0.82 -3.14 26.11
CA ASN A 294 0.11 -2.21 26.99
C ASN A 294 0.91 -1.89 28.25
#